data_AF-A0A8H4SQ79-F1
#
_entry.id   AF-A0A8H4SQ79-F1
#
_cell.length_a   1.000
_cell.length_b   1.000
_cell.length_c   1.000
_cell.angle_alpha   90.00
_cell.angle_beta   90.00
_cell.angle_gamma   90.00
#
_symmetry.space_group_name_H-M   'P 1'
#
loop_
_entity.id
_entity.type
_entity.pdbx_description
1 polymer ?
#
loop_
_entity_poly.entity_id
_entity_poly.type
_entity_poly.pdbx_seq_one_letter_code
_entity_poly.pdbx_strand_id
1 'polypeptide(L)'
;MRGLAQGRPFEVGDDDQLPILSSAKDFKRRSTHDVLRGHSPAPSAPKAYRSFIGLTAILNSRILKALSRLHLSFTNALANIEYPSPMCFPSRATHSNLSFWFFLPTRVQVRCRDPKAHVKGKSQMNPINYLYLDAPNVDVRGSKIALHYWVDGGGRGSPKAVVVNFQDGRWKRVVEEPMFRLRDSYQECESRRLGGDPIYLQMSVFNSALRWWNNSLSSVDDQLIAYEEALLRQDLAAGSDLLQLNAKTNRSLHCIAAHLQRYDSELQLFFNILDQAKTYNMTCHRHFVRLLFRRSEQDLDWVLTALGRAESLLTVLRTFREELQQKASNVMGLLVDNNKGISGQLVVQNGITMHKILETSRDQAKESLNIAAQTKQLTEQMAKVLHETQKETEASRQLAIQSQRLSEEMMKDSVAMKTVALVTVLFLPGTSFAMQAILAMPFFTGDSSPFDKPELIWVWVVLTVPATIVCFGFYLAWKQRETRRREQRVLSEDVESATIAQSSQ
;
A
#
# COMPACT_ATOMS: atom_id res chain seq x y z
N MET A 1 -6.63 -17.01 -51.25
CA MET A 1 -5.70 -16.35 -52.20
C MET A 1 -4.78 -15.41 -51.41
N ARG A 2 -3.54 -15.17 -51.88
CA ARG A 2 -2.50 -14.39 -51.16
C ARG A 2 -2.68 -12.88 -51.36
N GLY A 3 -2.26 -12.06 -50.39
CA GLY A 3 -2.25 -10.59 -50.55
C GLY A 3 -2.03 -9.77 -49.26
N LEU A 4 -1.18 -10.21 -48.34
CA LEU A 4 -0.85 -9.43 -47.13
C LEU A 4 0.12 -8.28 -47.47
N ALA A 5 -0.26 -7.04 -47.16
CA ALA A 5 0.62 -5.88 -47.15
C ALA A 5 0.82 -5.39 -45.71
N GLN A 6 1.84 -5.89 -45.03
CA GLN A 6 2.25 -5.41 -43.71
C GLN A 6 2.93 -4.04 -43.84
N GLY A 7 2.30 -2.98 -43.32
CA GLY A 7 2.97 -1.71 -43.08
C GLY A 7 3.87 -1.82 -41.84
N ARG A 8 5.19 -1.66 -42.00
CA ARG A 8 6.13 -1.67 -40.86
C ARG A 8 5.93 -0.41 -39.99
N PRO A 9 6.18 -0.49 -38.67
CA PRO A 9 6.39 0.72 -37.87
C PRO A 9 7.64 1.46 -38.36
N PHE A 10 7.58 2.79 -38.35
CA PHE A 10 8.67 3.65 -38.82
C PHE A 10 9.70 3.85 -37.70
N GLU A 11 10.79 3.09 -37.74
CA GLU A 11 11.97 3.38 -36.93
C GLU A 11 12.66 4.64 -37.48
N VAL A 12 12.78 5.68 -36.64
CA VAL A 12 13.63 6.84 -36.93
C VAL A 12 15.00 6.53 -36.36
N GLY A 13 15.97 6.27 -37.22
CA GLY A 13 17.36 6.12 -36.81
C GLY A 13 17.92 7.41 -36.21
N ASP A 14 18.71 7.26 -35.15
CA ASP A 14 19.65 8.30 -34.72
C ASP A 14 20.84 8.28 -35.67
N ASP A 15 20.94 9.29 -36.55
CA ASP A 15 22.20 9.95 -36.95
C ASP A 15 21.91 11.04 -37.98
N ASP A 16 22.09 12.29 -37.56
CA ASP A 16 22.82 13.31 -38.34
C ASP A 16 23.04 14.57 -37.49
N GLN A 17 24.30 14.98 -37.37
CA GLN A 17 24.69 16.18 -36.62
C GLN A 17 24.76 17.42 -37.52
N LEU A 18 24.71 18.59 -36.88
CA LEU A 18 25.08 19.95 -37.36
C LEU A 18 23.93 20.84 -37.90
N PRO A 19 24.02 22.18 -37.71
CA PRO A 19 24.65 22.90 -36.60
C PRO A 19 23.67 23.82 -35.84
N ILE A 20 23.88 23.94 -34.53
CA ILE A 20 23.12 24.86 -33.67
C ILE A 20 23.64 26.29 -33.87
N LEU A 21 22.84 27.17 -34.47
CA LEU A 21 23.10 28.61 -34.46
C LEU A 21 22.41 29.27 -33.26
N SER A 22 23.24 29.65 -32.28
CA SER A 22 22.85 30.31 -31.05
C SER A 22 22.46 31.78 -31.25
N SER A 23 21.37 32.23 -30.63
CA SER A 23 21.29 33.58 -30.05
C SER A 23 20.12 33.73 -29.07
N ALA A 24 20.42 33.76 -27.77
CA ALA A 24 19.63 34.37 -26.68
C ALA A 24 20.26 34.08 -25.29
N LYS A 25 21.57 34.32 -25.14
CA LYS A 25 22.16 34.61 -23.82
C LYS A 25 22.22 36.13 -23.65
N ASP A 26 22.29 36.55 -22.39
CA ASP A 26 22.53 37.93 -21.94
C ASP A 26 21.39 38.95 -22.06
N PHE A 27 20.46 38.90 -21.08
CA PHE A 27 20.06 40.12 -20.39
C PHE A 27 19.97 39.92 -18.86
N LYS A 28 20.99 40.44 -18.15
CA LYS A 28 21.16 40.56 -16.68
C LYS A 28 19.86 41.00 -15.96
N ARG A 29 19.45 40.50 -14.77
CA ARG A 29 20.07 40.42 -13.40
C ARG A 29 20.17 41.78 -12.65
N ARG A 30 19.69 41.81 -11.39
CA ARG A 30 19.49 42.94 -10.41
C ARG A 30 18.13 43.67 -10.59
N SER A 31 17.33 44.05 -9.57
CA SER A 31 17.51 44.42 -8.13
C SER A 31 16.35 43.82 -7.27
N THR A 32 16.52 43.16 -6.10
CA THR A 32 16.66 43.69 -4.69
C THR A 32 15.61 44.73 -4.26
N HIS A 33 15.01 44.75 -3.05
CA HIS A 33 14.77 43.77 -1.93
C HIS A 33 13.74 44.42 -0.93
N ASP A 34 13.31 43.69 0.13
CA ASP A 34 12.74 44.18 1.43
C ASP A 34 11.27 44.73 1.50
N VAL A 35 10.39 44.16 2.37
CA VAL A 35 9.92 44.68 3.71
C VAL A 35 8.52 45.39 3.60
N LEU A 36 7.49 45.18 4.45
CA LEU A 36 7.23 44.35 5.66
C LEU A 36 5.70 43.98 5.81
N ARG A 37 5.28 43.58 7.04
CA ARG A 37 3.92 43.37 7.65
C ARG A 37 2.71 44.12 7.02
N GLY A 38 1.47 43.61 7.02
CA GLY A 38 0.91 42.34 7.52
C GLY A 38 -0.45 42.52 8.23
N HIS A 39 -1.47 41.69 7.93
CA HIS A 39 -2.71 41.47 8.71
C HIS A 39 -3.37 40.15 8.23
N SER A 40 -3.99 39.40 9.14
CA SER A 40 -4.81 38.20 8.85
C SER A 40 -6.22 38.41 9.40
N PRO A 41 -7.26 37.86 8.75
CA PRO A 41 -7.91 36.68 9.34
C PRO A 41 -8.10 35.51 8.33
N ALA A 42 -8.69 34.41 8.82
CA ALA A 42 -8.83 33.10 8.17
C ALA A 42 -10.19 32.93 7.42
N PRO A 43 -10.59 31.74 6.92
CA PRO A 43 -9.84 30.53 6.55
C PRO A 43 -10.07 30.05 5.09
N SER A 44 -9.17 29.19 4.60
CA SER A 44 -9.35 28.20 3.51
C SER A 44 -10.31 28.48 2.33
N ALA A 45 -9.77 29.01 1.23
CA ALA A 45 -10.33 28.84 -0.12
C ALA A 45 -9.46 27.86 -0.95
N PRO A 46 -10.04 27.03 -1.83
CA PRO A 46 -9.29 25.99 -2.55
C PRO A 46 -8.27 26.55 -3.55
N LYS A 47 -7.14 25.85 -3.69
CA LYS A 47 -5.97 26.26 -4.50
C LYS A 47 -6.25 26.57 -5.98
N ALA A 48 -7.40 26.15 -6.51
CA ALA A 48 -7.83 26.43 -7.89
C ALA A 48 -8.02 27.94 -8.19
N TYR A 49 -8.33 28.78 -7.19
CA TYR A 49 -8.59 30.20 -7.44
C TYR A 49 -7.30 31.02 -7.67
N ARG A 50 -6.14 30.58 -7.18
CA ARG A 50 -4.85 31.27 -7.43
C ARG A 50 -4.31 31.06 -8.85
N SER A 51 -4.67 29.97 -9.54
CA SER A 51 -4.36 29.78 -10.96
C SER A 51 -5.16 30.72 -11.88
N PHE A 52 -6.33 31.20 -11.44
CA PHE A 52 -7.20 32.05 -12.26
C PHE A 52 -6.62 33.46 -12.50
N ILE A 53 -5.90 33.99 -11.50
CA ILE A 53 -5.16 35.27 -11.61
C ILE A 53 -3.82 35.08 -12.37
N GLY A 54 -3.30 33.85 -12.42
CA GLY A 54 -2.10 33.52 -13.19
C GLY A 54 -2.34 33.48 -14.71
N LEU A 55 -3.51 33.02 -15.16
CA LEU A 55 -3.82 32.93 -16.59
C LEU A 55 -4.06 34.30 -17.24
N THR A 56 -4.56 35.29 -16.50
CA THR A 56 -4.73 36.67 -16.99
C THR A 56 -3.41 37.46 -17.04
N ALA A 57 -2.38 37.02 -16.32
CA ALA A 57 -1.09 37.72 -16.21
C ALA A 57 -0.02 37.30 -17.23
N ILE A 58 -0.21 36.20 -17.99
CA ILE A 58 0.77 35.70 -18.98
C ILE A 58 0.20 35.74 -20.42
N LEU A 59 -0.65 36.73 -20.71
CA LEU A 59 -0.82 37.19 -22.09
C LEU A 59 0.19 38.30 -22.37
N ASN A 60 1.26 37.94 -23.07
CA ASN A 60 2.25 38.89 -23.59
C ASN A 60 1.56 40.11 -24.21
N SER A 61 2.12 41.31 -24.01
CA SER A 61 1.58 42.59 -24.54
C SER A 61 1.37 42.59 -26.06
N ARG A 62 2.10 41.74 -26.80
CA ARG A 62 1.87 41.46 -28.23
C ARG A 62 0.61 40.64 -28.51
N ILE A 63 0.30 39.64 -27.67
CA ILE A 63 -0.93 38.86 -27.77
C ILE A 63 -2.13 39.75 -27.44
N LEU A 64 -2.07 40.56 -26.37
CA LEU A 64 -3.14 41.54 -26.06
C LEU A 64 -3.42 42.53 -27.21
N LYS A 65 -2.39 42.99 -27.93
CA LYS A 65 -2.56 43.81 -29.16
C LYS A 65 -3.11 43.03 -30.37
N ALA A 66 -3.03 41.69 -30.37
CA ALA A 66 -3.70 40.84 -31.35
C ALA A 66 -5.14 40.49 -30.92
N LEU A 67 -5.39 40.31 -29.62
CA LEU A 67 -6.72 40.07 -29.05
C LEU A 67 -7.70 41.19 -29.38
N SER A 68 -7.23 42.45 -29.49
CA SER A 68 -8.08 43.60 -29.82
C SER A 68 -8.69 43.57 -31.24
N ARG A 69 -8.41 42.54 -32.03
CA ARG A 69 -9.05 42.25 -33.33
C ARG A 69 -9.69 40.87 -33.41
N LEU A 70 -9.66 40.07 -32.34
CA LEU A 70 -10.35 38.78 -32.30
C LEU A 70 -11.84 39.00 -31.99
N HIS A 71 -12.68 38.10 -32.49
CA HIS A 71 -14.12 38.18 -32.23
C HIS A 71 -14.41 37.97 -30.74
N LEU A 72 -15.29 38.79 -30.14
CA LEU A 72 -15.58 38.76 -28.69
C LEU A 72 -16.06 37.38 -28.21
N SER A 73 -16.83 36.66 -29.03
CA SER A 73 -17.26 35.30 -28.68
C SER A 73 -16.11 34.28 -28.71
N PHE A 74 -15.06 34.48 -29.53
CA PHE A 74 -13.85 33.66 -29.49
C PHE A 74 -13.04 33.92 -28.23
N THR A 75 -12.88 35.17 -27.80
CA THR A 75 -12.17 35.48 -26.54
C THR A 75 -12.93 34.97 -25.31
N ASN A 76 -14.27 35.02 -25.32
CA ASN A 76 -15.10 34.45 -24.26
C ASN A 76 -15.05 32.91 -24.24
N ALA A 77 -14.94 32.26 -25.41
CA ALA A 77 -14.74 30.82 -25.53
C ALA A 77 -13.35 30.38 -25.06
N LEU A 78 -12.30 31.15 -25.38
CA LEU A 78 -10.94 30.94 -24.87
C LEU A 78 -10.89 31.03 -23.34
N ALA A 79 -11.60 31.98 -22.73
CA ALA A 79 -11.67 32.13 -21.28
C ALA A 79 -12.39 30.96 -20.59
N ASN A 80 -13.37 30.34 -21.26
CA ASN A 80 -14.21 29.26 -20.74
C ASN A 80 -13.88 27.88 -21.35
N ILE A 81 -12.59 27.62 -21.64
CA ILE A 81 -12.17 26.45 -22.42
C ILE A 81 -12.53 25.09 -21.80
N GLU A 82 -12.73 25.00 -20.49
CA GLU A 82 -13.13 23.75 -19.83
C GLU A 82 -14.59 23.35 -20.14
N TYR A 83 -15.44 24.33 -20.49
CA TYR A 83 -16.85 24.12 -20.81
C TYR A 83 -17.07 23.78 -22.30
N PRO A 84 -18.23 23.19 -22.66
CA PRO A 84 -18.67 23.11 -24.05
C PRO A 84 -19.00 24.53 -24.56
N SER A 85 -18.06 25.15 -25.24
CA SER A 85 -18.30 26.45 -25.91
C SER A 85 -19.33 26.28 -27.03
N PRO A 86 -20.24 27.26 -27.25
CA PRO A 86 -20.95 27.35 -28.52
C PRO A 86 -19.97 27.43 -29.69
N MET A 87 -20.31 26.81 -30.81
CA MET A 87 -19.57 26.90 -32.08
C MET A 87 -19.94 28.21 -32.80
N CYS A 88 -19.03 28.79 -33.59
CA CYS A 88 -19.34 29.99 -34.37
C CYS A 88 -18.67 30.00 -35.74
N PHE A 89 -19.25 29.22 -36.66
CA PHE A 89 -19.29 29.61 -38.06
C PHE A 89 -20.40 30.66 -38.20
N PRO A 90 -20.10 31.94 -38.47
CA PRO A 90 -21.14 32.96 -38.55
C PRO A 90 -21.97 32.74 -39.82
N SER A 91 -23.29 32.63 -39.65
CA SER A 91 -24.27 32.67 -40.74
C SER A 91 -24.39 34.05 -41.39
N ARG A 92 -23.84 35.10 -40.75
CA ARG A 92 -23.77 36.47 -41.25
C ARG A 92 -22.35 36.83 -41.67
N ALA A 93 -21.95 36.37 -42.85
CA ALA A 93 -20.97 37.10 -43.65
C ALA A 93 -21.56 38.50 -43.91
N THR A 94 -20.88 39.55 -43.47
CA THR A 94 -21.26 40.93 -43.82
C THR A 94 -20.62 41.30 -45.15
N HIS A 95 -21.16 42.30 -45.84
CA HIS A 95 -20.74 42.66 -47.22
C HIS A 95 -19.24 42.92 -47.42
N SER A 96 -18.48 43.14 -46.34
CA SER A 96 -17.03 43.40 -46.37
C SER A 96 -16.18 42.40 -45.55
N ASN A 97 -16.70 41.82 -44.45
CA ASN A 97 -15.88 41.02 -43.53
C ASN A 97 -16.33 39.55 -43.46
N LEU A 98 -15.36 38.64 -43.61
CA LEU A 98 -15.50 37.21 -43.34
C LEU A 98 -14.72 36.85 -42.07
N SER A 99 -15.33 36.05 -41.21
CA SER A 99 -14.65 35.40 -40.09
C SER A 99 -15.28 34.03 -39.82
N PHE A 100 -14.59 33.16 -39.08
CA PHE A 100 -15.18 32.02 -38.38
C PHE A 100 -14.24 31.55 -37.27
N TRP A 101 -14.77 30.84 -36.28
CA TRP A 101 -13.94 30.14 -35.30
C TRP A 101 -14.59 28.86 -34.76
N PHE A 102 -13.74 27.91 -34.40
CA PHE A 102 -14.16 26.65 -33.78
C PHE A 102 -13.12 26.14 -32.77
N PHE A 103 -13.57 25.25 -31.88
CA PHE A 103 -12.72 24.51 -30.94
C PHE A 103 -12.87 23.02 -31.26
N LEU A 104 -11.83 22.43 -31.83
CA LEU A 104 -11.81 21.04 -32.23
C LEU A 104 -11.31 20.15 -31.08
N PRO A 105 -12.10 19.20 -30.56
CA PRO A 105 -11.63 18.23 -29.58
C PRO A 105 -10.67 17.22 -30.24
N THR A 106 -9.59 16.91 -29.53
CA THR A 106 -8.53 16.02 -30.02
C THR A 106 -8.06 15.10 -28.90
N ARG A 107 -7.81 13.83 -29.26
CA ARG A 107 -7.11 12.86 -28.41
C ARG A 107 -5.80 12.52 -29.09
N VAL A 108 -4.68 12.64 -28.38
CA VAL A 108 -3.34 12.38 -28.92
C VAL A 108 -2.69 11.25 -28.15
N GLN A 109 -2.27 10.21 -28.87
CA GLN A 109 -1.43 9.12 -28.38
C GLN A 109 0.01 9.64 -28.17
N VAL A 110 0.57 9.38 -26.99
CA VAL A 110 1.93 9.78 -26.60
C VAL A 110 2.61 8.61 -25.88
N ARG A 111 3.86 8.28 -26.23
CA ARG A 111 4.62 7.24 -25.53
C ARG A 111 4.82 7.59 -24.06
N CYS A 112 4.47 6.69 -23.14
CA CYS A 112 4.68 6.91 -21.72
C CYS A 112 6.18 6.95 -21.40
N ARG A 113 6.58 7.85 -20.48
CA ARG A 113 7.97 7.98 -19.97
C ARG A 113 8.15 7.41 -18.57
N ASP A 114 7.12 7.44 -17.73
CA ASP A 114 7.18 7.05 -16.31
C ASP A 114 5.93 6.26 -15.88
N PRO A 115 5.87 4.93 -16.10
CA PRO A 115 4.70 4.13 -15.73
C PRO A 115 4.33 4.23 -14.23
N LYS A 116 5.34 4.37 -13.37
CA LYS A 116 5.18 4.51 -11.91
C LYS A 116 4.51 5.82 -11.50
N ALA A 117 4.51 6.85 -12.34
CA ALA A 117 3.84 8.12 -12.04
C ALA A 117 2.30 7.97 -12.05
N HIS A 118 1.75 7.04 -12.83
CA HIS A 118 0.31 6.87 -12.97
C HIS A 118 -0.36 6.33 -11.70
N VAL A 119 0.35 5.54 -10.90
CA VAL A 119 -0.13 5.01 -9.60
C VAL A 119 -0.33 6.12 -8.56
N LYS A 120 0.39 7.25 -8.70
CA LYS A 120 0.27 8.44 -7.85
C LYS A 120 -0.57 9.57 -8.49
N GLY A 121 -1.13 9.34 -9.68
CA GLY A 121 -1.80 10.34 -10.50
C GLY A 121 -3.26 10.60 -10.10
N LYS A 122 -3.91 11.55 -10.82
CA LYS A 122 -5.38 11.69 -10.78
C LYS A 122 -6.04 10.41 -11.29
N SER A 123 -7.23 10.10 -10.78
CA SER A 123 -7.99 8.91 -11.20
C SER A 123 -8.24 8.91 -12.71
N GLN A 124 -7.82 7.84 -13.38
CA GLN A 124 -8.04 7.60 -14.82
C GLN A 124 -9.51 7.32 -15.16
N MET A 125 -10.34 7.03 -14.15
CA MET A 125 -11.79 6.86 -14.29
C MET A 125 -12.50 8.16 -14.75
N ASN A 126 -11.88 9.33 -14.58
CA ASN A 126 -12.43 10.58 -15.11
C ASN A 126 -11.95 10.80 -16.56
N PRO A 127 -12.84 10.81 -17.57
CA PRO A 127 -12.48 10.91 -18.99
C PRO A 127 -11.85 12.25 -19.44
N ILE A 128 -11.84 13.26 -18.56
CA ILE A 128 -11.15 14.54 -18.77
C ILE A 128 -9.63 14.38 -18.57
N ASN A 129 -9.20 13.42 -17.74
CA ASN A 129 -7.79 13.12 -17.56
C ASN A 129 -7.22 12.32 -18.75
N TYR A 130 -5.93 11.97 -18.69
CA TYR A 130 -5.33 11.03 -19.62
C TYR A 130 -5.81 9.60 -19.32
N LEU A 131 -5.89 8.77 -20.36
CA LEU A 131 -6.01 7.32 -20.26
C LEU A 131 -4.60 6.73 -20.49
N TYR A 132 -4.14 5.87 -19.61
CA TYR A 132 -2.88 5.14 -19.79
C TYR A 132 -3.19 3.68 -20.15
N LEU A 133 -2.45 3.15 -21.11
CA LEU A 133 -2.62 1.81 -21.67
C LEU A 133 -1.30 1.06 -21.47
N ASP A 134 -1.30 0.01 -20.66
CA ASP A 134 -0.10 -0.78 -20.30
C ASP A 134 0.54 -1.46 -21.52
N ALA A 135 -0.27 -1.96 -22.45
CA ALA A 135 0.13 -2.43 -23.76
C ALA A 135 -0.75 -1.69 -24.78
N PRO A 136 -0.21 -0.74 -25.57
CA PRO A 136 1.18 -0.61 -26.02
C PRO A 136 2.08 0.39 -25.25
N ASN A 137 1.86 0.62 -23.94
CA ASN A 137 2.63 1.55 -23.09
C ASN A 137 2.53 3.03 -23.55
N VAL A 138 1.30 3.52 -23.68
CA VAL A 138 0.99 4.88 -24.17
C VAL A 138 -0.02 5.62 -23.31
N ASP A 139 0.14 6.94 -23.24
CA ASP A 139 -0.85 7.89 -22.72
C ASP A 139 -1.70 8.42 -23.89
N VAL A 140 -3.02 8.23 -23.84
CA VAL A 140 -3.97 8.97 -24.67
C VAL A 140 -4.42 10.22 -23.90
N ARG A 141 -4.09 11.40 -24.44
CA ARG A 141 -4.29 12.69 -23.77
C ARG A 141 -5.35 13.52 -24.50
N GLY A 142 -6.38 13.96 -23.79
CA GLY A 142 -7.41 14.88 -24.29
C GLY A 142 -6.94 16.32 -24.31
N SER A 143 -7.30 17.03 -25.38
CA SER A 143 -7.08 18.48 -25.52
C SER A 143 -7.97 19.07 -26.61
N LYS A 144 -7.82 20.37 -26.88
CA LYS A 144 -8.54 21.12 -27.93
C LYS A 144 -7.54 21.88 -28.80
N ILE A 145 -7.90 22.10 -30.07
CA ILE A 145 -7.28 23.12 -30.92
C ILE A 145 -8.34 24.20 -31.17
N ALA A 146 -8.02 25.45 -30.87
CA ALA A 146 -8.86 26.59 -31.24
C ALA A 146 -8.32 27.25 -32.51
N LEU A 147 -9.23 27.59 -33.41
CA LEU A 147 -8.90 28.22 -34.68
C LEU A 147 -9.82 29.42 -34.88
N HIS A 148 -9.23 30.59 -35.15
CA HIS A 148 -9.95 31.81 -35.52
C HIS A 148 -9.39 32.34 -36.84
N TYR A 149 -10.23 32.39 -37.87
CA TYR A 149 -9.91 32.91 -39.20
C TYR A 149 -10.71 34.19 -39.46
N TRP A 150 -10.08 35.18 -40.11
CA TRP A 150 -10.77 36.39 -40.54
C TRP A 150 -10.08 37.08 -41.72
N VAL A 151 -10.87 37.89 -42.44
CA VAL A 151 -10.45 38.73 -43.55
C VAL A 151 -10.97 40.15 -43.32
N ASP A 152 -10.07 41.12 -43.23
CA ASP A 152 -10.40 42.53 -43.09
C ASP A 152 -10.85 43.10 -44.46
N GLY A 153 -12.08 43.61 -44.57
CA GLY A 153 -12.72 44.01 -45.84
C GLY A 153 -12.16 45.21 -46.61
N GLY A 154 -10.98 45.72 -46.23
CA GLY A 154 -10.36 46.91 -46.82
C GLY A 154 -9.63 46.64 -48.15
N GLY A 155 -10.34 46.23 -49.20
CA GLY A 155 -9.92 46.26 -50.62
C GLY A 155 -8.70 45.41 -51.05
N ARG A 156 -7.91 44.90 -50.10
CA ARG A 156 -6.73 44.05 -50.33
C ARG A 156 -6.40 43.23 -49.07
N GLY A 157 -7.44 42.84 -48.33
CA GLY A 157 -7.33 42.15 -47.05
C GLY A 157 -6.61 40.82 -47.15
N SER A 158 -5.37 40.76 -46.67
CA SER A 158 -4.66 39.49 -46.47
C SER A 158 -5.45 38.64 -45.46
N PRO A 159 -5.81 37.38 -45.77
CA PRO A 159 -6.47 36.51 -44.82
C PRO A 159 -5.55 36.24 -43.62
N LYS A 160 -6.13 36.18 -42.43
CA LYS A 160 -5.42 36.02 -41.16
C LYS A 160 -6.03 34.86 -40.39
N ALA A 161 -5.15 34.05 -39.80
CA ALA A 161 -5.53 32.93 -38.96
C ALA A 161 -4.73 32.96 -37.66
N VAL A 162 -5.38 32.61 -36.56
CA VAL A 162 -4.75 32.29 -35.28
C VAL A 162 -5.17 30.88 -34.92
N VAL A 163 -4.18 30.01 -34.79
CA VAL A 163 -4.34 28.63 -34.30
C VAL A 163 -3.70 28.58 -32.91
N VAL A 164 -4.47 28.18 -31.90
CA VAL A 164 -4.02 28.00 -30.53
C VAL A 164 -4.15 26.54 -30.17
N ASN A 165 -3.04 25.92 -29.79
CA ASN A 165 -3.02 24.54 -29.35
C ASN A 165 -2.94 24.49 -27.81
N PHE A 166 -3.85 23.73 -27.19
CA PHE A 166 -3.93 23.55 -25.73
C PHE A 166 -3.31 22.21 -25.27
N GLN A 167 -2.64 21.50 -26.17
CA GLN A 167 -1.89 20.29 -25.87
C GLN A 167 -0.59 20.62 -25.13
N ASP A 168 -0.04 19.63 -24.43
CA ASP A 168 1.16 19.78 -23.62
C ASP A 168 2.42 19.96 -24.52
N GLY A 169 3.04 21.13 -24.41
CA GLY A 169 4.20 21.54 -25.20
C GLY A 169 5.47 20.72 -24.99
N ARG A 170 5.47 19.70 -24.12
CA ARG A 170 6.56 18.70 -24.04
C ARG A 170 6.68 17.81 -25.28
N TRP A 171 5.62 17.69 -26.10
CA TRP A 171 5.56 16.79 -27.24
C TRP A 171 5.42 17.48 -28.60
N LYS A 172 6.10 18.62 -28.77
CA LYS A 172 6.01 19.51 -29.96
C LYS A 172 6.00 18.80 -31.31
N ARG A 173 6.85 17.78 -31.53
CA ARG A 173 6.91 17.06 -32.83
C ARG A 173 5.58 16.39 -33.22
N VAL A 174 4.78 15.96 -32.25
CA VAL A 174 3.44 15.36 -32.48
C VAL A 174 2.36 16.43 -32.42
N VAL A 175 2.46 17.30 -31.40
CA VAL A 175 1.48 18.32 -31.03
C VAL A 175 1.38 19.48 -32.06
N GLU A 176 2.52 19.93 -32.59
CA GLU A 176 2.60 21.05 -33.52
C GLU A 176 2.51 20.59 -35.00
N GLU A 177 2.29 19.30 -35.29
CA GLU A 177 2.09 18.75 -36.65
C GLU A 177 1.19 19.63 -37.55
N PRO A 178 -0.06 19.99 -37.18
CA PRO A 178 -0.91 20.80 -38.04
C PRO A 178 -0.30 22.17 -38.34
N MET A 179 0.47 22.76 -37.43
CA MET A 179 1.15 24.05 -37.64
C MET A 179 2.29 23.94 -38.65
N PHE A 180 3.02 22.80 -38.67
CA PHE A 180 4.01 22.51 -39.71
C PHE A 180 3.33 22.28 -41.06
N ARG A 181 2.36 21.36 -41.13
CA ARG A 181 1.62 21.04 -42.37
C ARG A 181 0.95 22.27 -42.98
N LEU A 182 0.39 23.16 -42.15
CA LEU A 182 -0.11 24.46 -42.59
C LEU A 182 0.99 25.31 -43.23
N ARG A 183 2.12 25.51 -42.53
CA ARG A 183 3.25 26.29 -43.04
C ARG A 183 3.72 25.78 -44.40
N ASP A 184 3.86 24.47 -44.54
CA ASP A 184 4.34 23.82 -45.74
C ASP A 184 3.31 24.01 -46.89
N SER A 185 2.01 23.78 -46.62
CA SER A 185 0.93 24.07 -47.59
C SER A 185 0.88 25.55 -48.02
N TYR A 186 1.21 26.48 -47.12
CA TYR A 186 1.31 27.91 -47.43
C TYR A 186 2.55 28.27 -48.27
N GLN A 187 3.61 27.46 -48.22
CA GLN A 187 4.82 27.63 -49.03
C GLN A 187 4.71 27.00 -50.41
N GLU A 188 4.05 25.84 -50.53
CA GLU A 188 3.78 25.15 -51.80
C GLU A 188 2.74 25.86 -52.68
N CYS A 189 1.91 26.73 -52.11
CA CYS A 189 0.97 27.55 -52.87
C CYS A 189 1.69 28.62 -53.71
N GLU A 190 2.05 28.28 -54.97
CA GLU A 190 2.71 29.16 -55.96
C GLU A 190 2.05 30.55 -56.13
N SER A 191 0.77 30.69 -55.77
CA SER A 191 0.09 31.99 -55.71
C SER A 191 -0.32 32.34 -54.29
N ARG A 192 0.08 33.54 -53.86
CA ARG A 192 -0.34 34.21 -52.61
C ARG A 192 -1.87 34.36 -52.45
N ARG A 193 -2.64 34.09 -53.50
CA ARG A 193 -4.12 34.06 -53.50
C ARG A 193 -4.71 32.69 -53.17
N LEU A 194 -4.06 31.60 -53.59
CA LEU A 194 -4.57 30.22 -53.42
C LEU A 194 -4.50 29.76 -51.96
N GLY A 195 -3.38 30.02 -51.27
CA GLY A 195 -3.27 29.75 -49.82
C GLY A 195 -4.25 30.60 -48.98
N GLY A 196 -4.89 31.60 -49.57
CA GLY A 196 -5.89 32.42 -48.88
C GLY A 196 -7.24 31.73 -48.67
N ASP A 197 -7.51 30.59 -49.30
CA ASP A 197 -8.75 29.85 -49.08
C ASP A 197 -8.75 29.16 -47.70
N PRO A 198 -9.78 29.39 -46.85
CA PRO A 198 -9.86 28.73 -45.55
C PRO A 198 -9.95 27.20 -45.61
N ILE A 199 -10.23 26.60 -46.77
CA ILE A 199 -10.29 25.13 -46.89
C ILE A 199 -8.96 24.45 -46.57
N TYR A 200 -7.81 25.01 -46.98
CA TYR A 200 -6.49 24.44 -46.65
C TYR A 200 -6.23 24.48 -45.14
N LEU A 201 -6.64 25.59 -44.52
CA LEU A 201 -6.56 25.80 -43.08
C LEU A 201 -7.43 24.79 -42.30
N GLN A 202 -8.68 24.61 -42.74
CA GLN A 202 -9.63 23.66 -42.16
C GLN A 202 -9.17 22.21 -42.34
N MET A 203 -8.81 21.81 -43.57
CA MET A 203 -8.42 20.44 -43.90
C MET A 203 -7.12 20.00 -43.25
N SER A 204 -6.11 20.85 -43.11
CA SER A 204 -4.87 20.48 -42.41
C SER A 204 -5.14 20.15 -40.92
N VAL A 205 -5.97 20.96 -40.26
CA VAL A 205 -6.35 20.75 -38.86
C VAL A 205 -7.28 19.54 -38.71
N PHE A 206 -8.28 19.37 -39.59
CA PHE A 206 -9.16 18.20 -39.57
C PHE A 206 -8.42 16.89 -39.86
N ASN A 207 -7.57 16.83 -40.90
CA ASN A 207 -6.81 15.63 -41.23
C ASN A 207 -5.84 15.24 -40.11
N SER A 208 -5.17 16.21 -39.47
CA SER A 208 -4.29 15.94 -38.32
C SER A 208 -5.09 15.42 -37.12
N ALA A 209 -6.25 16.01 -36.82
CA ALA A 209 -7.13 15.54 -35.75
C ALA A 209 -7.68 14.13 -36.02
N LEU A 210 -8.15 13.83 -37.24
CA LEU A 210 -8.62 12.49 -37.63
C LEU A 210 -7.51 11.44 -37.49
N ARG A 211 -6.27 11.79 -37.88
CA ARG A 211 -5.10 10.93 -37.70
C ARG A 211 -4.81 10.64 -36.22
N TRP A 212 -4.88 11.65 -35.35
CA TRP A 212 -4.67 11.45 -33.91
C TRP A 212 -5.80 10.65 -33.25
N TRP A 213 -7.05 10.87 -33.67
CA TRP A 213 -8.21 10.07 -33.24
C TRP A 213 -8.05 8.61 -33.65
N ASN A 214 -7.68 8.33 -34.91
CA ASN A 214 -7.38 6.99 -35.39
C ASN A 214 -6.34 6.29 -34.51
N ASN A 215 -5.16 6.90 -34.35
CA ASN A 215 -4.08 6.35 -33.54
C ASN A 215 -4.47 6.12 -32.06
N SER A 216 -5.30 7.01 -31.50
CA SER A 216 -5.79 6.89 -30.13
C SER A 216 -6.78 5.72 -29.97
N LEU A 217 -7.66 5.49 -30.96
CA LEU A 217 -8.58 4.35 -30.96
C LEU A 217 -7.84 3.03 -31.22
N SER A 218 -6.89 2.98 -32.16
CA SER A 218 -6.05 1.79 -32.39
C SER A 218 -5.28 1.39 -31.14
N SER A 219 -4.77 2.35 -30.37
CA SER A 219 -4.11 2.06 -29.09
C SER A 219 -5.05 1.38 -28.07
N VAL A 220 -6.33 1.75 -28.07
CA VAL A 220 -7.35 1.11 -27.22
C VAL A 220 -7.67 -0.29 -27.72
N ASP A 221 -7.70 -0.52 -29.04
CA ASP A 221 -7.85 -1.86 -29.61
C ASP A 221 -6.70 -2.79 -29.23
N ASP A 222 -5.44 -2.34 -29.41
CA ASP A 222 -4.24 -3.07 -28.99
C ASP A 222 -4.33 -3.50 -27.51
N GLN A 223 -4.81 -2.61 -26.65
CA GLN A 223 -5.00 -2.89 -25.22
C GLN A 223 -6.15 -3.88 -24.94
N LEU A 224 -7.24 -3.81 -25.70
CA LEU A 224 -8.36 -4.75 -25.58
C LEU A 224 -7.97 -6.14 -26.08
N ILE A 225 -7.22 -6.24 -27.19
CA ILE A 225 -6.62 -7.49 -27.68
C ILE A 225 -5.70 -8.08 -26.60
N ALA A 226 -4.83 -7.27 -25.99
CA ALA A 226 -3.94 -7.74 -24.94
C ALA A 226 -4.70 -8.28 -23.71
N TYR A 227 -5.85 -7.70 -23.35
CA TYR A 227 -6.69 -8.23 -22.26
C TYR A 227 -7.45 -9.50 -22.67
N GLU A 228 -7.99 -9.57 -23.87
CA GLU A 228 -8.67 -10.75 -24.42
C GLU A 228 -7.71 -11.95 -24.49
N GLU A 229 -6.53 -11.76 -25.08
CA GLU A 229 -5.47 -12.78 -25.12
C GLU A 229 -4.97 -13.18 -23.72
N ALA A 230 -4.88 -12.25 -22.77
CA ALA A 230 -4.48 -12.57 -21.41
C ALA A 230 -5.52 -13.48 -20.72
N LEU A 231 -6.81 -13.17 -20.86
CA LEU A 231 -7.90 -13.95 -20.27
C LEU A 231 -8.02 -15.34 -20.90
N LEU A 232 -7.83 -15.46 -22.22
CA LEU A 232 -7.82 -16.76 -22.90
C LEU A 232 -6.63 -17.65 -22.53
N ARG A 233 -5.54 -17.09 -22.01
CA ARG A 233 -4.35 -17.85 -21.55
C ARG A 233 -4.36 -18.16 -20.04
N GLN A 234 -5.36 -17.70 -19.29
CA GLN A 234 -5.36 -17.78 -17.82
C GLN A 234 -5.69 -19.17 -17.24
N ASP A 235 -6.13 -20.15 -18.03
CA ASP A 235 -6.52 -21.51 -17.59
C ASP A 235 -5.40 -22.33 -16.89
N LEU A 236 -4.19 -21.78 -16.75
CA LEU A 236 -2.99 -22.50 -16.29
C LEU A 236 -2.25 -21.84 -15.10
N ALA A 237 -2.76 -20.76 -14.49
CA ALA A 237 -2.04 -19.97 -13.49
C ALA A 237 -2.65 -20.00 -12.07
N ALA A 238 -1.81 -19.88 -11.04
CA ALA A 238 -2.20 -19.98 -9.63
C ALA A 238 -3.10 -18.81 -9.15
N GLY A 239 -4.12 -19.14 -8.35
CA GLY A 239 -5.30 -18.28 -8.15
C GLY A 239 -5.15 -16.98 -7.35
N SER A 240 -4.08 -16.78 -6.57
CA SER A 240 -3.91 -15.55 -5.75
C SER A 240 -3.59 -14.32 -6.61
N ASP A 241 -2.56 -14.44 -7.44
CA ASP A 241 -2.07 -13.35 -8.28
C ASP A 241 -3.06 -13.09 -9.43
N LEU A 242 -3.76 -14.14 -9.84
CA LEU A 242 -4.86 -14.13 -10.81
C LEU A 242 -5.99 -13.19 -10.39
N LEU A 243 -6.44 -13.24 -9.14
CA LEU A 243 -7.50 -12.35 -8.63
C LEU A 243 -7.04 -10.88 -8.59
N GLN A 244 -5.79 -10.61 -8.23
CA GLN A 244 -5.25 -9.25 -8.23
C GLN A 244 -5.11 -8.70 -9.67
N LEU A 245 -4.66 -9.52 -10.61
CA LEU A 245 -4.59 -9.19 -12.03
C LEU A 245 -5.99 -8.91 -12.59
N ASN A 246 -6.97 -9.77 -12.30
CA ASN A 246 -8.35 -9.63 -12.74
C ASN A 246 -9.01 -8.36 -12.16
N ALA A 247 -8.73 -8.01 -10.90
CA ALA A 247 -9.17 -6.74 -10.31
C ALA A 247 -8.54 -5.51 -11.00
N LYS A 248 -7.26 -5.58 -11.38
CA LYS A 248 -6.59 -4.52 -12.15
C LYS A 248 -7.21 -4.39 -13.55
N THR A 249 -7.37 -5.49 -14.27
CA THR A 249 -7.99 -5.54 -15.61
C THR A 249 -9.43 -5.00 -15.58
N ASN A 250 -10.25 -5.42 -14.60
CA ASN A 250 -11.61 -4.92 -14.40
C ASN A 250 -11.63 -3.37 -14.27
N ARG A 251 -10.78 -2.82 -13.40
CA ARG A 251 -10.65 -1.37 -13.21
C ARG A 251 -10.23 -0.66 -14.49
N SER A 252 -9.28 -1.22 -15.23
CA SER A 252 -8.80 -0.65 -16.50
C SER A 252 -9.88 -0.67 -17.59
N LEU A 253 -10.63 -1.77 -17.72
CA LEU A 253 -11.75 -1.89 -18.67
C LEU A 253 -12.86 -0.89 -18.35
N HIS A 254 -13.23 -0.70 -17.08
CA HIS A 254 -14.18 0.35 -16.69
C HIS A 254 -13.67 1.77 -17.02
N CYS A 255 -12.36 2.04 -16.87
CA CYS A 255 -11.79 3.30 -17.31
C CYS A 255 -11.91 3.44 -18.85
N ILE A 256 -11.51 2.42 -19.62
CA ILE A 256 -11.66 2.42 -21.09
C ILE A 256 -13.12 2.69 -21.50
N ALA A 257 -14.09 2.01 -20.91
CA ALA A 257 -15.52 2.22 -21.20
C ALA A 257 -15.96 3.68 -20.95
N ALA A 258 -15.57 4.27 -19.83
CA ALA A 258 -15.86 5.68 -19.52
C ALA A 258 -15.18 6.66 -20.51
N HIS A 259 -13.96 6.36 -20.95
CA HIS A 259 -13.28 7.15 -21.99
C HIS A 259 -13.94 6.99 -23.36
N LEU A 260 -14.34 5.79 -23.77
CA LEU A 260 -15.06 5.56 -25.04
C LEU A 260 -16.41 6.29 -25.09
N GLN A 261 -17.16 6.31 -23.99
CA GLN A 261 -18.37 7.13 -23.85
C GLN A 261 -18.07 8.64 -24.00
N ARG A 262 -16.94 9.11 -23.49
CA ARG A 262 -16.52 10.51 -23.69
C ARG A 262 -16.10 10.78 -25.13
N TYR A 263 -15.44 9.82 -25.77
CA TYR A 263 -14.98 9.93 -27.16
C TYR A 263 -16.15 10.03 -28.13
N ASP A 264 -17.28 9.38 -27.86
CA ASP A 264 -18.55 9.59 -28.59
C ASP A 264 -18.93 11.07 -28.67
N SER A 265 -19.04 11.72 -27.51
CA SER A 265 -19.42 13.13 -27.41
C SER A 265 -18.41 14.04 -28.11
N GLU A 266 -17.12 13.71 -28.04
CA GLU A 266 -16.05 14.49 -28.69
C GLU A 266 -16.01 14.29 -30.22
N LEU A 267 -16.27 13.07 -30.72
CA LEU A 267 -16.39 12.78 -32.16
C LEU A 267 -17.68 13.35 -32.76
N GLN A 268 -18.80 13.34 -32.02
CA GLN A 268 -20.05 14.00 -32.43
C GLN A 268 -19.88 15.52 -32.48
N LEU A 269 -19.13 16.13 -31.56
CA LEU A 269 -18.76 17.54 -31.65
C LEU A 269 -17.88 17.84 -32.87
N PHE A 270 -16.91 16.97 -33.20
CA PHE A 270 -16.15 17.09 -34.45
C PHE A 270 -17.08 17.00 -35.67
N PHE A 271 -18.00 16.03 -35.70
CA PHE A 271 -18.95 15.87 -36.80
C PHE A 271 -19.76 17.15 -37.04
N ASN A 272 -20.29 17.75 -35.97
CA ASN A 272 -21.04 19.00 -36.03
C ASN A 272 -20.17 20.18 -36.52
N ILE A 273 -18.88 20.24 -36.15
CA ILE A 273 -17.93 21.26 -36.62
C ILE A 273 -17.67 21.10 -38.13
N LEU A 274 -17.57 19.86 -38.61
CA LEU A 274 -17.30 19.54 -40.01
C LEU A 274 -18.51 19.86 -40.90
N ASP A 275 -19.71 19.48 -40.48
CA ASP A 275 -20.97 19.84 -41.13
C ASP A 275 -21.18 21.37 -41.19
N GLN A 276 -20.88 22.08 -40.10
CA GLN A 276 -20.89 23.55 -40.11
C GLN A 276 -19.80 24.14 -41.02
N ALA A 277 -18.63 23.49 -41.15
CA ALA A 277 -17.61 23.89 -42.11
C ALA A 277 -18.07 23.69 -43.57
N LYS A 278 -18.78 22.60 -43.88
CA LYS A 278 -19.42 22.39 -45.20
C LYS A 278 -20.44 23.49 -45.48
N THR A 279 -21.40 23.68 -44.56
CA THR A 279 -22.45 24.72 -44.67
C THR A 279 -21.84 26.11 -44.86
N TYR A 280 -20.84 26.47 -44.06
CA TYR A 280 -20.11 27.74 -44.19
C TYR A 280 -19.43 27.89 -45.57
N ASN A 281 -18.78 26.84 -46.07
CA ASN A 281 -18.15 26.83 -47.39
C ASN A 281 -19.16 26.96 -48.54
N MET A 282 -20.38 26.44 -48.39
CA MET A 282 -21.49 26.65 -49.34
C MET A 282 -22.01 28.10 -49.29
N THR A 283 -22.45 28.57 -48.11
CA THR A 283 -23.03 29.91 -47.95
C THR A 283 -22.05 31.03 -48.32
N CYS A 284 -20.77 30.87 -47.96
CA CYS A 284 -19.75 31.88 -48.24
C CYS A 284 -19.08 31.70 -49.61
N HIS A 285 -19.42 30.67 -50.42
CA HIS A 285 -18.74 30.38 -51.68
C HIS A 285 -18.64 31.61 -52.61
N ARG A 286 -19.77 32.28 -52.85
CA ARG A 286 -19.82 33.50 -53.69
C ARG A 286 -18.96 34.65 -53.15
N HIS A 287 -18.73 34.72 -51.83
CA HIS A 287 -17.83 35.70 -51.24
C HIS A 287 -16.36 35.31 -51.46
N PHE A 288 -16.00 34.03 -51.38
CA PHE A 288 -14.64 33.56 -51.69
C PHE A 288 -14.25 33.75 -53.16
N VAL A 289 -15.19 33.57 -54.10
CA VAL A 289 -14.99 33.90 -55.53
C VAL A 289 -14.82 35.41 -55.73
N ARG A 290 -15.70 36.25 -55.14
CA ARG A 290 -15.57 37.73 -55.20
C ARG A 290 -14.26 38.26 -54.62
N LEU A 291 -13.73 37.63 -53.56
CA LEU A 291 -12.46 37.98 -52.94
C LEU A 291 -11.23 37.36 -53.65
N LEU A 292 -11.44 36.66 -54.78
CA LEU A 292 -10.39 36.04 -55.59
C LEU A 292 -9.56 34.97 -54.86
N PHE A 293 -10.15 34.34 -53.83
CA PHE A 293 -9.59 33.14 -53.20
C PHE A 293 -9.89 31.87 -54.01
N ARG A 294 -11.03 31.86 -54.71
CA ARG A 294 -11.46 30.79 -55.64
C ARG A 294 -11.54 31.33 -57.07
N ARG A 295 -11.28 30.47 -58.05
CA ARG A 295 -11.24 30.80 -59.49
C ARG A 295 -12.61 30.67 -60.16
N SER A 296 -13.43 29.71 -59.73
CA SER A 296 -14.71 29.34 -60.38
C SER A 296 -15.76 28.90 -59.37
N GLU A 297 -17.05 28.99 -59.72
CA GLU A 297 -18.12 28.35 -58.94
C GLU A 297 -17.97 26.81 -58.93
N GLN A 298 -17.25 26.24 -59.91
CA GLN A 298 -16.88 24.81 -59.96
C GLN A 298 -15.93 24.39 -58.82
N ASP A 299 -15.18 25.32 -58.21
CA ASP A 299 -14.28 24.99 -57.09
C ASP A 299 -15.06 24.53 -55.85
N LEU A 300 -16.37 24.81 -55.76
CA LEU A 300 -17.22 24.38 -54.64
C LEU A 300 -17.30 22.85 -54.54
N ASP A 301 -17.44 22.15 -55.67
CA ASP A 301 -17.63 20.70 -55.69
C ASP A 301 -16.39 19.97 -55.15
N TRP A 302 -15.19 20.43 -55.53
CA TRP A 302 -13.94 19.93 -54.98
C TRP A 302 -13.83 20.19 -53.47
N VAL A 303 -14.20 21.39 -52.99
CA VAL A 303 -14.20 21.73 -51.55
C VAL A 303 -15.15 20.82 -50.76
N LEU A 304 -16.37 20.61 -51.26
CA LEU A 304 -17.37 19.76 -50.61
C LEU A 304 -16.98 18.28 -50.66
N THR A 305 -16.35 17.83 -51.74
CA THR A 305 -15.78 16.48 -51.85
C THR A 305 -14.63 16.27 -50.87
N ALA A 306 -13.74 17.24 -50.70
CA ALA A 306 -12.64 17.18 -49.73
C ALA A 306 -13.16 17.08 -48.28
N LEU A 307 -14.12 17.93 -47.90
CA LEU A 307 -14.79 17.84 -46.59
C LEU A 307 -15.60 16.54 -46.46
N GLY A 308 -16.23 16.06 -47.54
CA GLY A 308 -16.95 14.79 -47.57
C GLY A 308 -16.06 13.58 -47.25
N ARG A 309 -14.81 13.57 -47.72
CA ARG A 309 -13.82 12.54 -47.35
C ARG A 309 -13.43 12.60 -45.87
N ALA A 310 -13.27 13.80 -45.31
CA ALA A 310 -13.01 13.96 -43.89
C ALA A 310 -14.20 13.49 -43.02
N GLU A 311 -15.43 13.72 -43.48
CA GLU A 311 -16.64 13.23 -42.82
C GLU A 311 -16.76 11.70 -42.89
N SER A 312 -16.51 11.08 -44.04
CA SER A 312 -16.57 9.62 -44.16
C SER A 312 -15.52 8.94 -43.29
N LEU A 313 -14.31 9.49 -43.19
CA LEU A 313 -13.29 9.02 -42.25
C LEU A 313 -13.74 9.19 -40.78
N LEU A 314 -14.40 10.29 -40.43
CA LEU A 314 -14.95 10.49 -39.10
C LEU A 314 -16.06 9.49 -38.76
N THR A 315 -16.92 9.15 -39.72
CA THR A 315 -17.94 8.11 -39.57
C THR A 315 -17.31 6.74 -39.33
N VAL A 316 -16.26 6.38 -40.07
CA VAL A 316 -15.49 5.13 -39.83
C VAL A 316 -14.85 5.11 -38.44
N LEU A 317 -14.33 6.25 -37.95
CA LEU A 317 -13.79 6.34 -36.59
C LEU A 317 -14.88 6.21 -35.51
N ARG A 318 -16.11 6.66 -35.78
CA ARG A 318 -17.24 6.48 -34.86
C ARG A 318 -17.71 5.03 -34.79
N THR A 319 -17.85 4.35 -35.93
CA THR A 319 -18.20 2.92 -35.96
C THR A 319 -17.12 2.07 -35.32
N PHE A 320 -15.84 2.35 -35.60
CA PHE A 320 -14.73 1.68 -34.92
C PHE A 320 -14.76 1.89 -33.39
N ARG A 321 -15.06 3.11 -32.92
CA ARG A 321 -15.27 3.37 -31.48
C ARG A 321 -16.43 2.55 -30.91
N GLU A 322 -17.52 2.36 -31.64
CA GLU A 322 -18.67 1.53 -31.23
C GLU A 322 -18.29 0.05 -31.16
N GLU A 323 -17.53 -0.46 -32.13
CA GLU A 323 -16.95 -1.81 -32.11
C GLU A 323 -16.03 -2.00 -30.89
N LEU A 324 -15.16 -1.04 -30.57
CA LEU A 324 -14.32 -1.07 -29.37
C LEU A 324 -15.12 -1.02 -28.06
N GLN A 325 -16.25 -0.29 -28.05
CA GLN A 325 -17.14 -0.25 -26.90
C GLN A 325 -17.85 -1.60 -26.69
N GLN A 326 -18.26 -2.27 -27.78
CA GLN A 326 -18.80 -3.63 -27.73
C GLN A 326 -17.72 -4.63 -27.31
N LYS A 327 -16.51 -4.54 -27.85
CA LYS A 327 -15.36 -5.39 -27.50
C LYS A 327 -14.98 -5.26 -26.02
N ALA A 328 -14.94 -4.04 -25.49
CA ALA A 328 -14.73 -3.79 -24.06
C ALA A 328 -15.82 -4.45 -23.19
N SER A 329 -17.09 -4.40 -23.63
CA SER A 329 -18.20 -5.11 -22.97
C SER A 329 -18.04 -6.63 -23.02
N ASN A 330 -17.66 -7.19 -24.16
CA ASN A 330 -17.43 -8.62 -24.34
C ASN A 330 -16.27 -9.12 -23.45
N VAL A 331 -15.14 -8.41 -23.43
CA VAL A 331 -13.97 -8.73 -22.59
C VAL A 331 -14.32 -8.60 -21.09
N MET A 332 -15.18 -7.65 -20.72
CA MET A 332 -15.73 -7.57 -19.36
C MET A 332 -16.63 -8.76 -19.00
N GLY A 333 -17.43 -9.25 -19.95
CA GLY A 333 -18.22 -10.49 -19.80
C GLY A 333 -17.33 -11.71 -19.58
N LEU A 334 -16.33 -11.92 -20.46
CA LEU A 334 -15.34 -13.00 -20.33
C LEU A 334 -14.63 -12.97 -18.97
N LEU A 335 -14.22 -11.78 -18.51
CA LEU A 335 -13.61 -11.59 -17.19
C LEU A 335 -14.56 -11.96 -16.05
N VAL A 336 -15.85 -11.60 -16.14
CA VAL A 336 -16.85 -11.97 -15.13
C VAL A 336 -17.07 -13.48 -15.08
N ASP A 337 -17.16 -14.15 -16.22
CA ASP A 337 -17.39 -15.59 -16.27
C ASP A 337 -16.15 -16.41 -15.86
N ASN A 338 -14.95 -15.96 -16.22
CA ASN A 338 -13.70 -16.51 -15.71
C ASN A 338 -13.62 -16.39 -14.16
N ASN A 339 -13.94 -15.21 -13.60
CA ASN A 339 -13.97 -15.03 -12.14
C ASN A 339 -15.04 -15.91 -11.44
N LYS A 340 -16.20 -16.16 -12.07
CA LYS A 340 -17.17 -17.15 -11.56
C LYS A 340 -16.59 -18.56 -11.58
N GLY A 341 -15.88 -18.94 -12.65
CA GLY A 341 -15.19 -20.23 -12.77
C GLY A 341 -14.16 -20.45 -11.67
N ILE A 342 -13.25 -19.49 -11.46
CA ILE A 342 -12.25 -19.51 -10.36
C ILE A 342 -12.96 -19.65 -9.01
N SER A 343 -13.99 -18.83 -8.76
CA SER A 343 -14.75 -18.88 -7.50
C SER A 343 -15.41 -20.24 -7.27
N GLY A 344 -16.01 -20.83 -8.31
CA GLY A 344 -16.57 -22.18 -8.26
C GLY A 344 -15.51 -23.25 -7.95
N GLN A 345 -14.34 -23.18 -8.60
CA GLN A 345 -13.23 -24.09 -8.35
C GLN A 345 -12.71 -23.98 -6.90
N LEU A 346 -12.60 -22.76 -6.36
CA LEU A 346 -12.23 -22.52 -4.97
C LEU A 346 -13.26 -23.09 -3.99
N VAL A 347 -14.57 -22.96 -4.27
CA VAL A 347 -15.63 -23.59 -3.46
C VAL A 347 -15.52 -25.11 -3.47
N VAL A 348 -15.27 -25.73 -4.63
CA VAL A 348 -15.05 -27.18 -4.75
C VAL A 348 -13.79 -27.62 -3.99
N GLN A 349 -12.68 -26.89 -4.14
CA GLN A 349 -11.43 -27.18 -3.43
C GLN A 349 -11.58 -27.05 -1.90
N ASN A 350 -12.30 -26.03 -1.44
CA ASN A 350 -12.66 -25.87 -0.03
C ASN A 350 -13.55 -27.02 0.46
N GLY A 351 -14.51 -27.48 -0.35
CA GLY A 351 -15.34 -28.65 -0.03
C GLY A 351 -14.53 -29.93 0.12
N ILE A 352 -13.61 -30.22 -0.81
CA ILE A 352 -12.69 -31.37 -0.72
C ILE A 352 -11.79 -31.27 0.52
N THR A 353 -11.24 -30.09 0.78
CA THR A 353 -10.37 -29.84 1.94
C THR A 353 -11.13 -30.00 3.25
N MET A 354 -12.37 -29.50 3.33
CA MET A 354 -13.26 -29.68 4.47
C MET A 354 -13.64 -31.15 4.67
N HIS A 355 -13.93 -31.89 3.60
CA HIS A 355 -14.21 -33.33 3.71
C HIS A 355 -13.00 -34.10 4.25
N LYS A 356 -11.79 -33.79 3.78
CA LYS A 356 -10.55 -34.39 4.31
C LYS A 356 -10.31 -34.03 5.78
N ILE A 357 -10.58 -32.79 6.19
CA ILE A 357 -10.52 -32.38 7.61
C ILE A 357 -11.53 -33.19 8.44
N LEU A 358 -12.78 -33.33 7.98
CA LEU A 358 -13.80 -34.11 8.66
C LEU A 358 -13.44 -35.60 8.76
N GLU A 359 -12.79 -36.17 7.75
CA GLU A 359 -12.26 -37.54 7.77
C GLU A 359 -11.14 -37.69 8.82
N THR A 360 -10.12 -36.82 8.79
CA THR A 360 -9.04 -36.84 9.80
C THR A 360 -9.55 -36.60 11.22
N SER A 361 -10.54 -35.73 11.40
CA SER A 361 -11.20 -35.48 12.70
C SER A 361 -12.00 -36.69 13.18
N ARG A 362 -12.70 -37.40 12.27
CA ARG A 362 -13.39 -38.66 12.58
C ARG A 362 -12.42 -39.75 12.99
N ASP A 363 -11.25 -39.84 12.36
CA ASP A 363 -10.24 -40.84 12.72
C ASP A 363 -9.53 -40.51 14.04
N GLN A 364 -9.20 -39.24 14.28
CA GLN A 364 -8.76 -38.76 15.60
C GLN A 364 -9.78 -39.04 16.70
N ALA A 365 -11.08 -38.97 16.41
CA ALA A 365 -12.14 -39.32 17.36
C ALA A 365 -12.22 -40.83 17.64
N LYS A 366 -11.93 -41.70 16.65
CA LYS A 366 -11.79 -43.15 16.90
C LYS A 366 -10.55 -43.45 17.74
N GLU A 367 -9.44 -42.78 17.44
CA GLU A 367 -8.18 -42.94 18.17
C GLU A 367 -8.32 -42.48 19.63
N SER A 368 -8.96 -41.35 19.89
CA SER A 368 -9.23 -40.87 21.25
C SER A 368 -10.20 -41.77 22.02
N LEU A 369 -11.19 -42.40 21.36
CA LEU A 369 -12.02 -43.44 21.97
C LEU A 369 -11.21 -44.69 22.36
N ASN A 370 -10.27 -45.12 21.52
CA ASN A 370 -9.38 -46.25 21.83
C ASN A 370 -8.45 -45.91 23.01
N ILE A 371 -7.88 -44.71 23.04
CA ILE A 371 -7.08 -44.20 24.16
C ILE A 371 -7.96 -44.11 25.43
N ALA A 372 -9.19 -43.61 25.35
CA ALA A 372 -10.10 -43.56 26.48
C ALA A 372 -10.42 -44.97 27.03
N ALA A 373 -10.61 -45.96 26.16
CA ALA A 373 -10.80 -47.36 26.57
C ALA A 373 -9.54 -47.93 27.25
N GLN A 374 -8.35 -47.67 26.71
CA GLN A 374 -7.08 -48.07 27.32
C GLN A 374 -6.83 -47.39 28.67
N THR A 375 -7.07 -46.07 28.78
CA THR A 375 -6.94 -45.35 30.05
C THR A 375 -7.92 -45.85 31.10
N LYS A 376 -9.14 -46.24 30.71
CA LYS A 376 -10.08 -46.91 31.62
C LYS A 376 -9.55 -48.25 32.13
N GLN A 377 -9.00 -49.10 31.25
CA GLN A 377 -8.37 -50.36 31.67
C GLN A 377 -7.16 -50.11 32.58
N LEU A 378 -6.35 -49.09 32.27
CA LEU A 378 -5.21 -48.70 33.08
C LEU A 378 -5.64 -48.16 34.46
N THR A 379 -6.71 -47.37 34.55
CA THR A 379 -7.25 -46.91 35.84
C THR A 379 -7.91 -48.03 36.63
N GLU A 380 -8.54 -49.02 35.98
CA GLU A 380 -9.04 -50.24 36.65
C GLU A 380 -7.90 -51.11 37.18
N GLN A 381 -6.80 -51.28 36.43
CA GLN A 381 -5.58 -51.93 36.90
C GLN A 381 -4.94 -51.15 38.06
N MET A 382 -4.79 -49.84 37.91
CA MET A 382 -4.21 -48.96 38.93
C MET A 382 -5.08 -48.92 40.19
N ALA A 383 -6.41 -49.00 40.09
CA ALA A 383 -7.32 -49.11 41.24
C ALA A 383 -7.19 -50.47 41.96
N LYS A 384 -6.95 -51.58 41.23
CA LYS A 384 -6.64 -52.89 41.85
C LYS A 384 -5.30 -52.84 42.59
N VAL A 385 -4.25 -52.30 41.96
CA VAL A 385 -2.94 -52.12 42.61
C VAL A 385 -3.06 -51.17 43.81
N LEU A 386 -3.86 -50.10 43.72
CA LEU A 386 -4.13 -49.20 44.84
C LEU A 386 -4.85 -49.91 45.99
N HIS A 387 -5.79 -50.82 45.69
CA HIS A 387 -6.48 -51.62 46.71
C HIS A 387 -5.55 -52.70 47.32
N GLU A 388 -4.68 -53.31 46.53
CA GLU A 388 -3.67 -54.26 47.02
C GLU A 388 -2.62 -53.57 47.90
N THR A 389 -2.11 -52.41 47.48
CA THR A 389 -1.23 -51.58 48.30
C THR A 389 -1.94 -50.98 49.51
N GLN A 390 -3.24 -50.65 49.45
CA GLN A 390 -4.01 -50.27 50.65
C GLN A 390 -3.98 -51.39 51.70
N LYS A 391 -4.22 -52.63 51.29
CA LYS A 391 -4.14 -53.81 52.17
C LYS A 391 -2.71 -54.02 52.74
N GLU A 392 -1.69 -53.72 51.95
CA GLU A 392 -0.29 -53.70 52.40
C GLU A 392 0.01 -52.55 53.38
N THR A 393 -0.61 -51.37 53.20
CA THR A 393 -0.52 -50.27 54.17
C THR A 393 -1.28 -50.54 55.46
N GLU A 394 -2.35 -51.36 55.45
CA GLU A 394 -3.01 -51.83 56.67
C GLU A 394 -2.12 -52.80 57.46
N ALA A 395 -1.42 -53.72 56.78
CA ALA A 395 -0.38 -54.53 57.41
C ALA A 395 0.77 -53.67 57.96
N SER A 396 1.20 -52.66 57.20
CA SER A 396 2.20 -51.66 57.63
C SER A 396 1.72 -50.82 58.83
N ARG A 397 0.41 -50.54 58.94
CA ARG A 397 -0.21 -49.87 60.10
C ARG A 397 -0.16 -50.75 61.35
N GLN A 398 -0.33 -52.06 61.22
CA GLN A 398 -0.14 -53.00 62.33
C GLN A 398 1.33 -53.06 62.79
N LEU A 399 2.28 -53.05 61.84
CA LEU A 399 3.72 -52.91 62.15
C LEU A 399 4.04 -51.57 62.83
N ALA A 400 3.42 -50.46 62.41
CA ALA A 400 3.58 -49.16 63.07
C ALA A 400 3.05 -49.16 64.52
N ILE A 401 1.93 -49.83 64.79
CA ILE A 401 1.39 -50.00 66.15
C ILE A 401 2.31 -50.88 67.02
N GLN A 402 2.93 -51.91 66.45
CA GLN A 402 3.97 -52.69 67.14
C GLN A 402 5.23 -51.85 67.40
N SER A 403 5.64 -51.02 66.43
CA SER A 403 6.77 -50.08 66.57
C SER A 403 6.52 -49.01 67.65
N GLN A 404 5.27 -48.57 67.86
CA GLN A 404 4.90 -47.70 68.98
C GLN A 404 5.11 -48.38 70.34
N ARG A 405 4.69 -49.65 70.50
CA ARG A 405 4.92 -50.40 71.74
C ARG A 405 6.42 -50.66 71.99
N LEU A 406 7.16 -51.02 70.94
CA LEU A 406 8.61 -51.16 70.99
C LEU A 406 9.29 -49.83 71.39
N SER A 407 8.83 -48.71 70.85
CA SER A 407 9.33 -47.37 71.19
C SER A 407 8.98 -46.98 72.64
N GLU A 408 7.83 -47.39 73.17
CA GLU A 408 7.43 -47.15 74.55
C GLU A 408 8.29 -47.96 75.56
N GLU A 409 8.70 -49.18 75.20
CA GLU A 409 9.68 -49.96 75.96
C GLU A 409 11.10 -49.38 75.85
N MET A 410 11.56 -49.04 74.64
CA MET A 410 12.85 -48.35 74.43
C MET A 410 12.91 -46.98 75.13
N MET A 411 11.78 -46.28 75.29
CA MET A 411 11.74 -45.00 75.99
C MET A 411 12.01 -45.17 77.49
N LYS A 412 11.53 -46.26 78.11
CA LYS A 412 11.81 -46.62 79.51
C LYS A 412 13.30 -46.92 79.73
N ASP A 413 13.91 -47.69 78.82
CA ASP A 413 15.36 -47.93 78.82
C ASP A 413 16.16 -46.61 78.66
N SER A 414 15.67 -45.69 77.83
CA SER A 414 16.30 -44.37 77.67
C SER A 414 16.25 -43.50 78.93
N VAL A 415 15.34 -43.77 79.89
CA VAL A 415 15.29 -43.09 81.19
C VAL A 415 16.31 -43.69 82.14
N ALA A 416 16.43 -45.02 82.19
CA ALA A 416 17.46 -45.72 82.97
C ALA A 416 18.90 -45.36 82.50
N MET A 417 19.13 -45.28 81.19
CA MET A 417 20.43 -44.87 80.64
C MET A 417 20.80 -43.43 81.04
N LYS A 418 19.82 -42.52 81.11
CA LYS A 418 20.04 -41.12 81.51
C LYS A 418 20.30 -40.98 83.01
N THR A 419 19.70 -41.81 83.87
CA THR A 419 19.98 -41.76 85.32
C THR A 419 21.37 -42.31 85.65
N VAL A 420 21.84 -43.38 84.99
CA VAL A 420 23.21 -43.89 85.15
C VAL A 420 24.26 -42.86 84.67
N ALA A 421 24.00 -42.18 83.54
CA ALA A 421 24.85 -41.08 83.07
C ALA A 421 24.86 -39.88 84.04
N LEU A 422 23.73 -39.56 84.69
CA LEU A 422 23.67 -38.50 85.68
C LEU A 422 24.46 -38.85 86.96
N VAL A 423 24.34 -40.09 87.44
CA VAL A 423 25.08 -40.57 88.63
C VAL A 423 26.59 -40.57 88.39
N THR A 424 27.05 -40.98 87.20
CA THR A 424 28.48 -40.94 86.88
C THR A 424 29.03 -39.51 86.79
N VAL A 425 28.30 -38.57 86.19
CA VAL A 425 28.69 -37.13 86.18
C VAL A 425 28.70 -36.52 87.59
N LEU A 426 27.86 -37.00 88.51
CA LEU A 426 27.86 -36.55 89.91
C LEU A 426 29.07 -37.05 90.70
N PHE A 427 29.52 -38.29 90.46
CA PHE A 427 30.59 -38.93 91.23
C PHE A 427 32.02 -38.64 90.71
N LEU A 428 32.21 -38.45 89.40
CA LEU A 428 33.54 -38.26 88.80
C LEU A 428 34.35 -37.04 89.30
N PRO A 429 33.75 -35.85 89.57
CA PRO A 429 34.50 -34.72 90.08
C PRO A 429 35.06 -34.97 91.49
N GLY A 430 34.25 -35.59 92.37
CA GLY A 430 34.64 -35.84 93.76
C GLY A 430 35.81 -36.82 93.91
N THR A 431 35.85 -37.88 93.09
CA THR A 431 36.94 -38.86 93.12
C THR A 431 38.24 -38.31 92.54
N SER A 432 38.17 -37.48 91.50
CA SER A 432 39.35 -36.91 90.83
C SER A 432 40.17 -36.02 91.76
N PHE A 433 39.52 -35.09 92.49
CA PHE A 433 40.22 -34.20 93.42
C PHE A 433 40.70 -34.91 94.70
N ALA A 434 39.95 -35.90 95.20
CA ALA A 434 40.36 -36.68 96.37
C ALA A 434 41.62 -37.53 96.10
N MET A 435 41.74 -38.13 94.91
CA MET A 435 42.91 -38.95 94.56
C MET A 435 44.15 -38.10 94.27
N GLN A 436 43.99 -36.94 93.64
CA GLN A 436 45.11 -36.08 93.23
C GLN A 436 45.77 -35.35 94.42
N ALA A 437 45.00 -34.97 95.45
CA ALA A 437 45.52 -34.29 96.64
C ALA A 437 46.35 -35.19 97.58
N ILE A 438 46.17 -36.52 97.53
CA ILE A 438 46.80 -37.47 98.46
C ILE A 438 48.10 -38.07 97.89
N LEU A 439 48.30 -38.03 96.56
CA LEU A 439 49.44 -38.69 95.91
C LEU A 439 50.46 -37.72 95.26
N ALA A 440 50.28 -36.41 95.37
CA ALA A 440 51.07 -35.42 94.64
C ALA A 440 51.55 -34.22 95.48
N MET A 441 52.26 -34.46 96.58
CA MET A 441 53.53 -33.79 96.97
C MET A 441 54.03 -34.31 98.34
N PRO A 442 55.35 -34.29 98.62
CA PRO A 442 55.96 -35.00 99.75
C PRO A 442 56.10 -34.16 101.01
N PHE A 443 55.99 -34.79 102.20
CA PHE A 443 56.33 -34.13 103.48
C PHE A 443 57.11 -35.01 104.48
N PHE A 444 57.76 -36.08 104.01
CA PHE A 444 58.77 -36.80 104.79
C PHE A 444 60.18 -36.21 104.58
N THR A 445 60.40 -35.00 105.10
CA THR A 445 61.69 -34.49 105.61
C THR A 445 61.46 -33.17 106.34
N GLY A 446 61.65 -33.13 107.66
CA GLY A 446 61.59 -31.88 108.46
C GLY A 446 60.57 -31.86 109.62
N ASP A 447 60.78 -32.75 110.59
CA ASP A 447 60.36 -32.66 112.01
C ASP A 447 59.09 -31.85 112.39
N SER A 448 57.94 -32.51 112.45
CA SER A 448 57.05 -32.58 113.63
C SER A 448 55.71 -33.28 113.33
N SER A 449 55.05 -33.79 114.37
CA SER A 449 53.89 -34.69 114.27
C SER A 449 52.60 -34.03 113.72
N PRO A 450 51.73 -34.77 113.01
CA PRO A 450 50.94 -34.19 111.91
C PRO A 450 49.44 -33.98 112.22
N PHE A 451 49.07 -33.22 113.26
CA PHE A 451 47.65 -33.03 113.62
C PHE A 451 47.17 -31.62 114.03
N ASP A 452 48.02 -30.58 114.01
CA ASP A 452 47.73 -29.30 114.71
C ASP A 452 47.42 -28.06 113.82
N LYS A 453 46.97 -28.24 112.57
CA LYS A 453 46.55 -27.11 111.70
C LYS A 453 45.23 -27.38 110.94
N PRO A 454 44.06 -26.99 111.47
CA PRO A 454 42.76 -27.22 110.82
C PRO A 454 42.50 -26.36 109.56
N GLU A 455 43.39 -25.41 109.22
CA GLU A 455 43.18 -24.44 108.15
C GLU A 455 43.23 -25.02 106.72
N LEU A 456 43.83 -26.20 106.51
CA LEU A 456 43.91 -26.82 105.18
C LEU A 456 42.59 -27.49 104.73
N ILE A 457 41.72 -27.92 105.65
CA ILE A 457 40.47 -28.63 105.32
C ILE A 457 39.48 -27.69 104.61
N TRP A 458 39.50 -26.40 104.95
CA TRP A 458 38.58 -25.42 104.36
C TRP A 458 38.85 -25.15 102.88
N VAL A 459 40.11 -25.24 102.45
CA VAL A 459 40.52 -25.09 101.03
C VAL A 459 39.89 -26.18 100.15
N TRP A 460 39.78 -27.41 100.66
CA TRP A 460 39.12 -28.52 99.96
C TRP A 460 37.61 -28.26 99.75
N VAL A 461 36.92 -27.72 100.76
CA VAL A 461 35.47 -27.39 100.67
C VAL A 461 35.22 -26.23 99.71
N VAL A 462 36.03 -25.16 99.77
CA VAL A 462 35.88 -23.98 98.90
C VAL A 462 36.17 -24.29 97.43
N LEU A 463 37.01 -25.28 97.12
CA LEU A 463 37.30 -25.66 95.73
C LEU A 463 36.24 -26.63 95.15
N THR A 464 35.72 -27.55 95.96
CA THR A 464 34.81 -28.62 95.48
C THR A 464 33.38 -28.15 95.24
N VAL A 465 32.87 -27.22 96.04
CA VAL A 465 31.48 -26.72 95.92
C VAL A 465 31.27 -25.88 94.64
N PRO A 466 32.13 -24.91 94.28
CA PRO A 466 31.97 -24.17 93.02
C PRO A 466 32.16 -25.05 91.79
N ALA A 467 33.10 -26.01 91.83
CA ALA A 467 33.35 -26.92 90.71
C ALA A 467 32.12 -27.79 90.38
N THR A 468 31.42 -28.30 91.41
CA THR A 468 30.17 -29.05 91.20
C THR A 468 29.02 -28.16 90.70
N ILE A 469 28.92 -26.91 91.18
CA ILE A 469 27.94 -25.93 90.65
C ILE A 469 28.20 -25.61 89.16
N VAL A 470 29.46 -25.42 88.74
CA VAL A 470 29.81 -25.14 87.33
C VAL A 470 29.47 -26.32 86.42
N CYS A 471 29.79 -27.56 86.81
CA CYS A 471 29.39 -28.76 86.06
C CYS A 471 27.86 -28.87 85.92
N PHE A 472 27.12 -28.64 87.00
CA PHE A 472 25.65 -28.73 86.98
C PHE A 472 25.01 -27.61 86.14
N GLY A 473 25.55 -26.39 86.23
CA GLY A 473 25.14 -25.24 85.41
C GLY A 473 25.37 -25.47 83.92
N PHE A 474 26.53 -26.02 83.53
CA PHE A 474 26.82 -26.34 82.14
C PHE A 474 25.87 -27.42 81.58
N TYR A 475 25.56 -28.45 82.37
CA TYR A 475 24.58 -29.48 82.00
C TYR A 475 23.18 -28.91 81.77
N LEU A 476 22.69 -28.05 82.66
CA LEU A 476 21.38 -27.40 82.51
C LEU A 476 21.33 -26.47 81.29
N ALA A 477 22.40 -25.69 81.05
CA ALA A 477 22.50 -24.80 79.90
C ALA A 477 22.54 -25.58 78.57
N TRP A 478 23.29 -26.69 78.50
CA TRP A 478 23.29 -27.58 77.34
C TRP A 478 21.90 -28.17 77.10
N LYS A 479 21.25 -28.70 78.14
CA LYS A 479 19.92 -29.32 78.07
C LYS A 479 18.85 -28.36 77.53
N GLN A 480 18.82 -27.11 78.01
CA GLN A 480 17.90 -26.09 77.49
C GLN A 480 18.21 -25.64 76.05
N ARG A 481 19.49 -25.67 75.63
CA ARG A 481 19.88 -25.30 74.27
C ARG A 481 19.50 -26.37 73.25
N GLU A 482 19.54 -27.64 73.64
CA GLU A 482 19.11 -28.77 72.81
C GLU A 482 17.58 -28.82 72.64
N THR A 483 16.78 -28.55 73.68
CA THR A 483 15.31 -28.49 73.53
C THR A 483 14.87 -27.37 72.59
N ARG A 484 15.41 -26.16 72.73
CA ARG A 484 15.12 -25.03 71.83
C ARG A 484 15.49 -25.31 70.36
N ARG A 485 16.55 -26.08 70.11
CA ARG A 485 16.95 -26.47 68.74
C ARG A 485 15.99 -27.47 68.09
N ARG A 486 15.24 -28.24 68.86
CA ARG A 486 14.22 -29.17 68.34
C ARG A 486 12.92 -28.45 68.01
N GLU A 487 12.47 -27.59 68.91
CA GLU A 487 11.27 -26.76 68.72
C GLU A 487 11.38 -25.89 67.45
N GLN A 488 12.55 -25.32 67.17
CA GLN A 488 12.77 -24.53 65.95
C GLN A 488 12.71 -25.33 64.63
N ARG A 489 12.98 -26.65 64.64
CA ARG A 489 12.89 -27.48 63.42
C ARG A 489 11.44 -27.84 63.09
N VAL A 490 10.65 -28.19 64.11
CA VAL A 490 9.22 -28.47 63.94
C VAL A 490 8.48 -27.24 63.41
N LEU A 491 8.76 -26.06 63.99
CA LEU A 491 8.19 -24.79 63.52
C LEU A 491 8.58 -24.43 62.07
N SER A 492 9.75 -24.84 61.56
CA SER A 492 10.09 -24.63 60.14
C SER A 492 9.33 -25.58 59.21
N GLU A 493 9.14 -26.85 59.60
CA GLU A 493 8.43 -27.85 58.80
C GLU A 493 6.92 -27.54 58.72
N ASP A 494 6.32 -27.03 59.80
CA ASP A 494 4.92 -26.57 59.82
C ASP A 494 4.69 -25.35 58.90
N VAL A 495 5.64 -24.39 58.88
CA VAL A 495 5.56 -23.19 58.03
C VAL A 495 5.74 -23.53 56.55
N GLU A 496 6.68 -24.42 56.21
CA GLU A 496 6.86 -24.91 54.84
C GLU A 496 5.60 -25.64 54.35
N SER A 497 5.01 -26.50 55.18
CA SER A 497 3.76 -27.21 54.89
C SER A 497 2.57 -26.27 54.65
N ALA A 498 2.42 -25.22 55.47
CA ALA A 498 1.36 -24.23 55.32
C ALA A 498 1.53 -23.38 54.04
N THR A 499 2.78 -23.06 53.66
CA THR A 499 3.10 -22.27 52.46
C THR A 499 2.76 -23.04 51.18
N ILE A 500 3.05 -24.35 51.14
CA ILE A 500 2.69 -25.22 50.02
C ILE A 500 1.16 -25.27 49.86
N ALA A 501 0.41 -25.43 50.97
CA ALA A 501 -1.05 -25.49 50.93
C ALA A 501 -1.71 -24.20 50.40
N GLN A 502 -1.17 -23.02 50.72
CA GLN A 502 -1.66 -21.73 50.18
C GLN A 502 -1.27 -21.49 48.72
N SER A 503 -0.25 -22.16 48.19
CA SER A 503 0.16 -22.04 46.78
C SER A 503 -0.69 -22.89 45.81
N SER A 504 -1.59 -23.72 46.33
CA SER A 504 -2.39 -24.70 45.57
C SER A 504 -3.89 -24.34 45.47
N GLN A 505 -4.29 -23.15 45.90
CA GLN A 505 -5.61 -22.53 45.71
C GLN A 505 -5.48 -21.23 44.90
#